data_AF-A0A2A2H2T9-F1
#
_entry.id   AF-A0A2A2H2T9-F1
#
_cell.length_a   1.000
_cell.length_b   1.000
_cell.length_c   1.000
_cell.angle_alpha   90.00
_cell.angle_beta   90.00
_cell.angle_gamma   90.00
#
_symmetry.space_group_name_H-M   'P 1'
#
loop_
_entity.id
_entity.type
_entity.pdbx_description
1 polymer ?
#
loop_
_entity_poly.entity_id
_entity_poly.type
_entity_poly.pdbx_seq_one_letter_code
_entity_poly.pdbx_strand_id
1 'polypeptide(L)'
;MIGIALKVFNKVLAGAGWFLGIFNKSLALKCFDRVLHSDPYNYGALRSVTDVYKKTGQCEVAIDYMGNLLKSHPDNGLAWHYKGVNLERMGKKEDADECYREALSWYEKDLQKNPSNAVTWSNGGIVLNNLGKYDEALPYFDKSLELNPKYVNALKYKGLALINLEKNEEAIKCFDKALVEKAGDAETWVGKGRALGNVKEYYKAIACFNRALDVEYNYAPAFFNKGFVFWKIKEHGESLECFNQILKNEPQNETAWYFKGLTLGILKKYQDAMDSYDEAIKLNPKESSFWSSKGWALQSLKKYQEAMECLDKAIELDPKCDGAYFCKGIVFGKLKDYKMALKFIDKALELEPEIPSILDEKGYILNEMGRKDESKQFYELALKYYKHELEKESDDSNLLANIASALENLERYDDALEYITRSIDLNPKYDWALNLKGYILRKMERYDDSLESLDEALQLDPENPEYYYDKGRAICGLKKYDEALKLFNKALELDPEHKEALCAKGVLLKMLGKQGESKKCLKKALEINPHFEPARNALNSLGANE
;
A
#
# COMPACT_ATOMS: atom_id res chain seq x y z
N MET A 1 38.60 23.84 -38.25
CA MET A 1 38.57 24.84 -37.15
C MET A 1 37.17 25.34 -36.83
N ILE A 2 36.38 25.80 -37.81
CA ILE A 2 35.00 26.30 -37.58
C ILE A 2 34.09 25.25 -36.92
N GLY A 3 34.08 23.99 -37.38
CA GLY A 3 33.27 22.93 -36.77
C GLY A 3 33.68 22.55 -35.34
N ILE A 4 34.96 22.73 -34.98
CA ILE A 4 35.45 22.50 -33.60
C ILE A 4 35.03 23.67 -32.71
N ALA A 5 35.14 24.90 -33.21
CA ALA A 5 34.66 26.10 -32.52
C ALA A 5 33.14 26.07 -32.30
N LEU A 6 32.37 25.58 -33.27
CA LEU A 6 30.92 25.43 -33.16
C LEU A 6 30.53 24.39 -32.10
N LYS A 7 31.24 23.24 -32.05
CA LYS A 7 31.03 22.22 -31.01
C LYS A 7 31.36 22.72 -29.62
N VAL A 8 32.45 23.48 -29.47
CA VAL A 8 32.83 24.09 -28.19
C VAL A 8 31.81 25.15 -27.78
N PHE A 9 31.37 26.00 -28.72
CA PHE A 9 30.35 27.02 -28.50
C PHE A 9 29.01 26.40 -28.07
N ASN A 10 28.54 25.35 -28.77
CA ASN A 10 27.30 24.65 -28.42
C ASN A 10 27.38 23.95 -27.06
N LYS A 11 28.56 23.43 -26.70
CA LYS A 11 28.78 22.83 -25.37
C LYS A 11 28.74 23.87 -24.26
N VAL A 12 29.31 25.05 -24.48
CA VAL A 12 29.24 26.20 -23.55
C VAL A 12 27.81 26.73 -23.46
N LEU A 13 27.10 26.86 -24.58
CA LEU A 13 25.72 27.35 -24.61
C LEU A 13 24.73 26.39 -23.95
N ALA A 14 24.91 25.08 -24.14
CA ALA A 14 24.13 24.05 -23.44
C ALA A 14 24.41 24.06 -21.93
N GLY A 15 25.66 24.25 -21.53
CA GLY A 15 26.03 24.44 -20.12
C GLY A 15 25.43 25.71 -19.50
N ALA A 16 25.43 26.82 -20.25
CA ALA A 16 24.78 28.07 -19.85
C ALA A 16 23.26 27.91 -19.76
N GLY A 17 22.63 27.20 -20.70
CA GLY A 17 21.20 26.86 -20.65
C GLY A 17 20.85 26.00 -19.43
N TRP A 18 21.70 25.04 -19.07
CA TRP A 18 21.54 24.21 -17.87
C TRP A 18 21.61 25.06 -16.58
N PHE A 19 22.59 25.94 -16.48
CA PHE A 19 22.75 26.86 -15.35
C PHE A 19 21.59 27.86 -15.25
N LEU A 20 21.14 28.41 -16.39
CA LEU A 20 19.99 29.32 -16.47
C LEU A 20 18.67 28.62 -16.18
N GLY A 21 18.55 27.31 -16.45
CA GLY A 21 17.34 26.52 -16.14
C GLY A 21 16.98 26.50 -14.65
N ILE A 22 17.95 26.84 -13.78
CA ILE A 22 17.76 26.97 -12.34
C ILE A 22 17.04 28.27 -11.97
N PHE A 23 17.20 29.36 -12.75
CA PHE A 23 16.73 30.71 -12.40
C PHE A 23 15.79 31.36 -13.44
N ASN A 24 15.90 31.00 -14.72
CA ASN A 24 15.10 31.54 -15.82
C ASN A 24 14.88 30.49 -16.93
N LYS A 25 13.77 29.75 -16.79
CA LYS A 25 13.39 28.63 -17.67
C LYS A 25 13.14 29.05 -19.13
N SER A 26 12.58 30.25 -19.35
CA SER A 26 12.33 30.78 -20.70
C SER A 26 13.64 31.07 -21.44
N LEU A 27 14.63 31.62 -20.74
CA LEU A 27 15.94 31.89 -21.33
C LEU A 27 16.72 30.59 -21.60
N ALA A 28 16.60 29.60 -20.71
CA ALA A 28 17.18 28.27 -20.91
C ALA A 28 16.65 27.58 -22.18
N LEU A 29 15.33 27.60 -22.39
CA LEU A 29 14.72 27.05 -23.61
C LEU A 29 15.22 27.75 -24.88
N LYS A 30 15.33 29.08 -24.87
CA LYS A 30 15.91 29.83 -26.00
C LYS A 30 17.36 29.45 -26.29
N CYS A 31 18.16 29.15 -25.26
CA CYS A 31 19.52 28.66 -25.43
C CYS A 31 19.53 27.26 -26.07
N PHE A 32 18.70 26.34 -25.59
CA PHE A 32 18.61 25.00 -26.17
C PHE A 32 18.06 25.01 -27.59
N ASP A 33 17.08 25.86 -27.89
CA ASP A 33 16.57 26.08 -29.24
C ASP A 33 17.71 26.49 -30.17
N ARG A 34 18.54 27.44 -29.75
CA ARG A 34 19.67 27.88 -30.57
C ARG A 34 20.69 26.77 -30.81
N VAL A 35 20.93 25.92 -29.81
CA VAL A 35 21.79 24.73 -29.96
C VAL A 35 21.17 23.76 -30.97
N LEU A 36 19.87 23.45 -30.83
CA LEU A 36 19.18 22.47 -31.66
C LEU A 36 18.95 22.95 -33.10
N HIS A 37 18.83 24.26 -33.34
CA HIS A 37 18.85 24.82 -34.69
C HIS A 37 20.20 24.60 -35.40
N SER A 38 21.31 24.54 -34.64
CA SER A 38 22.65 24.34 -35.19
C SER A 38 23.12 22.87 -35.16
N ASP A 39 22.59 22.08 -34.24
CA ASP A 39 22.90 20.67 -34.00
C ASP A 39 21.63 19.92 -33.56
N PRO A 40 20.79 19.50 -34.51
CA PRO A 40 19.51 18.82 -34.23
C PRO A 40 19.64 17.53 -33.41
N TYR A 41 20.81 16.89 -33.43
CA TYR A 41 21.07 15.60 -32.77
C TYR A 41 21.74 15.80 -31.40
N ASN A 42 21.76 17.03 -30.87
CA ASN A 42 22.42 17.32 -29.60
C ASN A 42 21.67 16.69 -28.42
N TYR A 43 22.18 15.56 -27.95
CA TYR A 43 21.62 14.82 -26.80
C TYR A 43 21.39 15.72 -25.58
N GLY A 44 22.38 16.54 -25.22
CA GLY A 44 22.32 17.38 -24.03
C GLY A 44 21.20 18.42 -24.11
N ALA A 45 21.02 19.04 -25.26
CA ALA A 45 19.97 20.02 -25.48
C ALA A 45 18.58 19.38 -25.55
N LEU A 46 18.39 18.28 -26.30
CA LEU A 46 17.10 17.58 -26.37
C LEU A 46 16.63 17.10 -24.99
N ARG A 47 17.53 16.46 -24.24
CA ARG A 47 17.27 16.03 -22.87
C ARG A 47 16.90 17.20 -21.97
N SER A 48 17.67 18.29 -22.03
CA SER A 48 17.45 19.44 -21.16
C SER A 48 16.13 20.15 -21.47
N VAL A 49 15.74 20.23 -22.75
CA VAL A 49 14.42 20.74 -23.16
C VAL A 49 13.31 19.88 -22.55
N THR A 50 13.42 18.55 -22.66
CA THR A 50 12.47 17.63 -22.03
C THR A 50 12.45 17.77 -20.51
N ASP A 51 13.60 17.89 -19.85
CA ASP A 51 13.67 18.06 -18.40
C ASP A 51 13.07 19.39 -17.92
N VAL A 52 13.22 20.47 -18.69
CA VAL A 52 12.58 21.76 -18.40
C VAL A 52 11.06 21.66 -18.53
N TYR A 53 10.55 21.13 -19.65
CA TYR A 53 9.11 20.99 -19.88
C TYR A 53 8.46 20.01 -18.90
N LYS A 54 9.18 18.94 -18.52
CA LYS A 54 8.85 18.05 -17.42
C LYS A 54 8.62 18.81 -16.12
N LYS A 55 9.55 19.68 -15.74
CA LYS A 55 9.47 20.46 -14.49
C LYS A 55 8.41 21.56 -14.53
N THR A 56 7.88 21.90 -15.70
CA THR A 56 6.81 22.91 -15.85
C THR A 56 5.45 22.29 -16.18
N GLY A 57 5.34 20.96 -16.29
CA GLY A 57 4.09 20.27 -16.66
C GLY A 57 3.64 20.55 -18.10
N GLN A 58 4.52 21.05 -18.98
CA GLN A 58 4.19 21.45 -20.35
C GLN A 58 4.54 20.34 -21.36
N CYS A 59 4.04 19.12 -21.12
CA CYS A 59 4.33 17.96 -21.96
C CYS A 59 3.84 18.17 -23.42
N GLU A 60 2.70 18.82 -23.62
CA GLU A 60 2.16 19.11 -24.96
C GLU A 60 3.13 19.95 -25.80
N VAL A 61 3.67 21.02 -25.21
CA VAL A 61 4.65 21.90 -25.88
C VAL A 61 5.92 21.11 -26.24
N ALA A 62 6.36 20.21 -25.37
CA ALA A 62 7.50 19.34 -25.65
C ALA A 62 7.21 18.38 -26.82
N ILE A 63 6.00 17.81 -26.89
CA ILE A 63 5.58 16.91 -27.97
C ILE A 63 5.54 17.64 -29.31
N ASP A 64 4.95 18.85 -29.34
CA ASP A 64 4.87 19.68 -30.54
C ASP A 64 6.26 20.09 -31.02
N TYR A 65 7.13 20.44 -30.08
CA TYR A 65 8.52 20.77 -30.36
C TYR A 65 9.26 19.61 -31.04
N MET A 66 9.21 18.42 -30.43
CA MET A 66 9.83 17.22 -31.00
C MET A 66 9.18 16.85 -32.34
N GLY A 67 7.86 16.98 -32.45
CA GLY A 67 7.14 16.74 -33.70
C GLY A 67 7.58 17.67 -34.84
N ASN A 68 7.83 18.95 -34.55
CA ASN A 68 8.35 19.89 -35.54
C ASN A 68 9.80 19.56 -35.95
N LEU A 69 10.65 19.16 -35.00
CA LEU A 69 12.00 18.71 -35.29
C LEU A 69 12.01 17.49 -36.23
N LEU A 70 11.10 16.54 -35.98
CA LEU A 70 10.94 15.31 -36.76
C LEU A 70 10.42 15.55 -38.19
N LYS A 71 9.73 16.67 -38.46
CA LYS A 71 9.36 17.04 -39.85
C LYS A 71 10.58 17.32 -40.71
N SER A 72 11.60 17.98 -40.14
CA SER A 72 12.87 18.27 -40.83
C SER A 72 13.91 17.15 -40.71
N HIS A 73 13.87 16.38 -39.63
CA HIS A 73 14.84 15.35 -39.28
C HIS A 73 14.13 14.07 -38.81
N PRO A 74 13.45 13.34 -39.72
CA PRO A 74 12.67 12.14 -39.35
C PRO A 74 13.53 10.99 -38.84
N ASP A 75 14.83 11.02 -39.11
CA ASP A 75 15.83 10.04 -38.67
C ASP A 75 16.39 10.29 -37.26
N ASN A 76 15.91 11.33 -36.57
CA ASN A 76 16.38 11.68 -35.24
C ASN A 76 15.76 10.78 -34.16
N GLY A 77 16.42 9.65 -33.88
CA GLY A 77 15.99 8.68 -32.87
C GLY A 77 15.82 9.28 -31.46
N LEU A 78 16.61 10.30 -31.10
CA LEU A 78 16.49 10.99 -29.80
C LEU A 78 15.21 11.83 -29.72
N ALA A 79 14.83 12.50 -30.81
CA ALA A 79 13.59 13.27 -30.86
C ALA A 79 12.36 12.35 -30.76
N TRP A 80 12.37 11.21 -31.45
CA TRP A 80 11.35 10.16 -31.30
C TRP A 80 11.28 9.65 -29.86
N HIS A 81 12.42 9.31 -29.26
CA HIS A 81 12.50 8.83 -27.88
C HIS A 81 11.89 9.83 -26.90
N TYR A 82 12.33 11.09 -26.91
CA TYR A 82 11.83 12.10 -25.98
C TYR A 82 10.39 12.52 -26.26
N LYS A 83 9.90 12.43 -27.51
CA LYS A 83 8.47 12.57 -27.81
C LYS A 83 7.66 11.48 -27.11
N GLY A 84 8.10 10.22 -27.20
CA GLY A 84 7.49 9.09 -26.50
C GLY A 84 7.43 9.29 -24.98
N VAL A 85 8.53 9.76 -24.37
CA VAL A 85 8.59 10.04 -22.91
C VAL A 85 7.53 11.07 -22.48
N ASN A 86 7.26 12.09 -23.30
CA ASN A 86 6.24 13.09 -22.96
C ASN A 86 4.81 12.59 -23.21
N LEU A 87 4.59 11.75 -24.23
CA LEU A 87 3.30 11.12 -24.50
C LEU A 87 2.89 10.16 -23.38
N GLU A 88 3.83 9.34 -22.91
CA GLU A 88 3.62 8.41 -21.81
C GLU A 88 3.16 9.13 -20.54
N ARG A 89 3.76 10.29 -20.23
CA ARG A 89 3.37 11.13 -19.09
C ARG A 89 1.97 11.73 -19.20
N MET A 90 1.46 11.90 -20.42
CA MET A 90 0.08 12.30 -20.67
C MET A 90 -0.90 11.11 -20.63
N GLY A 91 -0.43 9.91 -20.32
CA GLY A 91 -1.23 8.69 -20.36
C GLY A 91 -1.52 8.18 -21.78
N LYS A 92 -0.87 8.73 -22.80
CA LYS A 92 -1.02 8.32 -24.21
C LYS A 92 -0.08 7.18 -24.53
N LYS A 93 -0.32 6.02 -23.92
CA LYS A 93 0.59 4.86 -23.97
C LYS A 93 0.80 4.33 -25.39
N GLU A 94 -0.25 4.22 -26.19
CA GLU A 94 -0.16 3.69 -27.57
C GLU A 94 0.70 4.59 -28.46
N ASP A 95 0.48 5.90 -28.41
CA ASP A 95 1.28 6.89 -29.15
C ASP A 95 2.75 6.90 -28.68
N ALA A 96 2.98 6.70 -27.38
CA ALA A 96 4.32 6.61 -26.81
C ALA A 96 5.07 5.37 -27.31
N ASP A 97 4.41 4.21 -27.31
CA ASP A 97 4.97 2.94 -27.80
C ASP A 97 5.31 3.02 -29.29
N GLU A 98 4.50 3.69 -30.12
CA GLU A 98 4.81 3.94 -31.52
C GLU A 98 6.10 4.78 -31.65
N CYS A 99 6.20 5.89 -30.91
CA CYS A 99 7.39 6.73 -30.92
C CYS A 99 8.64 5.97 -30.45
N TYR A 100 8.51 5.09 -29.46
CA TYR A 100 9.60 4.24 -29.00
C TYR A 100 10.04 3.22 -30.05
N ARG A 101 9.11 2.59 -30.78
CA ARG A 101 9.47 1.68 -31.89
C ARG A 101 10.18 2.40 -33.01
N GLU A 102 9.73 3.60 -33.38
CA GLU A 102 10.42 4.44 -34.37
C GLU A 102 11.82 4.83 -33.91
N ALA A 103 11.97 5.27 -32.65
CA ALA A 103 13.27 5.57 -32.06
C ALA A 103 14.23 4.38 -32.13
N LEU A 104 13.74 3.18 -31.78
CA LEU A 104 14.53 1.94 -31.83
C LEU A 104 14.95 1.60 -33.26
N SER A 105 14.06 1.71 -34.25
CA SER A 105 14.38 1.46 -35.66
C SER A 105 15.51 2.37 -36.15
N TRP A 106 15.48 3.65 -35.77
CA TRP A 106 16.54 4.59 -36.14
C TRP A 106 17.86 4.29 -35.43
N TYR A 107 17.82 3.94 -34.14
CA TYR A 107 19.03 3.50 -33.43
C TYR A 107 19.64 2.24 -34.04
N GLU A 108 18.85 1.26 -34.44
CA GLU A 108 19.34 0.05 -35.12
C GLU A 108 20.00 0.39 -36.46
N LYS A 109 19.40 1.26 -37.27
CA LYS A 109 20.00 1.76 -38.53
C LYS A 109 21.31 2.49 -38.29
N ASP A 110 21.40 3.29 -37.23
CA ASP A 110 22.63 3.99 -36.84
C ASP A 110 23.71 3.01 -36.38
N LEU A 111 23.34 1.97 -35.63
CA LEU A 111 24.25 0.92 -35.18
C LEU A 111 24.75 0.04 -36.32
N GLN A 112 23.95 -0.20 -37.36
CA GLN A 112 24.42 -0.86 -38.58
C GLN A 112 25.54 -0.08 -39.27
N LYS A 113 25.46 1.26 -39.27
CA LYS A 113 26.49 2.15 -39.84
C LYS A 113 27.68 2.32 -38.92
N ASN A 114 27.45 2.38 -37.61
CA ASN A 114 28.49 2.57 -36.60
C ASN A 114 28.25 1.67 -35.36
N PRO A 115 28.68 0.39 -35.43
CA PRO A 115 28.48 -0.56 -34.32
C PRO A 115 29.24 -0.19 -33.04
N SER A 116 30.26 0.68 -33.14
CA SER A 116 31.11 1.10 -32.02
C SER A 116 30.53 2.25 -31.19
N ASN A 117 29.32 2.72 -31.50
CA ASN A 117 28.68 3.82 -30.78
C ASN A 117 28.01 3.34 -29.48
N ALA A 118 28.76 3.35 -28.38
CA ALA A 118 28.27 2.97 -27.05
C ALA A 118 27.02 3.77 -26.61
N VAL A 119 26.89 5.04 -27.01
CA VAL A 119 25.76 5.89 -26.63
C VAL A 119 24.47 5.41 -27.31
N THR A 120 24.52 5.09 -28.61
CA THR A 120 23.36 4.60 -29.35
C THR A 120 22.90 3.23 -28.83
N TRP A 121 23.83 2.31 -28.50
CA TRP A 121 23.49 1.05 -27.82
C TRP A 121 22.73 1.29 -26.51
N SER A 122 23.23 2.19 -25.66
CA SER A 122 22.54 2.52 -24.41
C SER A 122 21.18 3.17 -24.64
N ASN A 123 21.03 4.04 -25.64
CA ASN A 123 19.75 4.69 -25.93
C ASN A 123 18.72 3.67 -26.43
N GLY A 124 19.13 2.70 -27.27
CA GLY A 124 18.29 1.58 -27.67
C GLY A 124 17.83 0.75 -26.47
N GLY A 125 18.74 0.44 -25.55
CA GLY A 125 18.39 -0.23 -24.28
C GLY A 125 17.41 0.56 -23.42
N ILE A 126 17.54 1.89 -23.33
CA ILE A 126 16.59 2.75 -22.60
C ILE A 126 15.20 2.72 -23.25
N VAL A 127 15.14 2.76 -24.58
CA VAL A 127 13.87 2.67 -25.31
C VAL A 127 13.21 1.31 -25.10
N LEU A 128 13.97 0.22 -25.10
CA LEU A 128 13.46 -1.12 -24.78
C LEU A 128 12.95 -1.22 -23.33
N ASN A 129 13.63 -0.60 -22.37
CA ASN A 129 13.12 -0.48 -21.01
C ASN A 129 11.78 0.27 -20.96
N ASN A 130 11.65 1.39 -21.68
CA ASN A 130 10.40 2.15 -21.75
C ASN A 130 9.25 1.36 -22.39
N LEU A 131 9.57 0.47 -23.34
CA LEU A 131 8.63 -0.49 -23.93
C LEU A 131 8.30 -1.69 -23.00
N GLY A 132 8.88 -1.75 -21.80
CA GLY A 132 8.74 -2.88 -20.87
C GLY A 132 9.49 -4.15 -21.29
N LYS A 133 10.33 -4.08 -22.32
CA LYS A 133 11.12 -5.20 -22.87
C LYS A 133 12.47 -5.31 -22.17
N TYR A 134 12.46 -5.57 -20.86
CA TYR A 134 13.66 -5.53 -20.03
C TYR A 134 14.71 -6.58 -20.42
N ASP A 135 14.30 -7.80 -20.77
CA ASP A 135 15.22 -8.85 -21.21
C ASP A 135 15.92 -8.49 -22.54
N GLU A 136 15.19 -7.89 -23.49
CA GLU A 136 15.76 -7.41 -24.75
C GLU A 136 16.70 -6.21 -24.52
N ALA A 137 16.49 -5.42 -23.46
CA ALA A 137 17.32 -4.26 -23.15
C ALA A 137 18.71 -4.64 -22.58
N LEU A 138 18.84 -5.76 -21.88
CA LEU A 138 20.10 -6.16 -21.24
C LEU A 138 21.26 -6.32 -22.25
N PRO A 139 21.12 -7.03 -23.40
CA PRO A 139 22.16 -7.10 -24.41
C PRO A 139 22.60 -5.74 -24.97
N TYR A 140 21.67 -4.80 -25.10
CA TYR A 140 21.99 -3.44 -25.57
C TYR A 140 22.88 -2.71 -24.56
N PHE A 141 22.59 -2.82 -23.26
CA PHE A 141 23.46 -2.25 -22.23
C PHE A 141 24.80 -2.99 -22.15
N ASP A 142 24.82 -4.31 -22.30
CA ASP A 142 26.07 -5.08 -22.31
C ASP A 142 26.98 -4.66 -23.46
N LYS A 143 26.44 -4.51 -24.68
CA LYS A 143 27.21 -3.96 -25.82
C LYS A 143 27.71 -2.55 -25.57
N SER A 144 26.88 -1.70 -24.96
CA SER A 144 27.30 -0.35 -24.57
C SER A 144 28.47 -0.38 -23.58
N LEU A 145 28.44 -1.28 -22.60
CA LEU A 145 29.45 -1.42 -21.54
C LEU A 145 30.70 -2.19 -21.99
N GLU A 146 30.60 -3.08 -22.97
CA GLU A 146 31.75 -3.67 -23.66
C GLU A 146 32.59 -2.57 -24.35
N LEU A 147 31.91 -1.61 -24.99
CA LEU A 147 32.54 -0.49 -25.70
C LEU A 147 33.03 0.61 -24.74
N ASN A 148 32.28 0.87 -23.67
CA ASN A 148 32.63 1.84 -22.64
C ASN A 148 32.20 1.35 -21.24
N PRO A 149 33.08 0.65 -20.49
CA PRO A 149 32.75 0.07 -19.19
C PRO A 149 32.32 1.06 -18.10
N LYS A 150 32.69 2.34 -18.26
CA LYS A 150 32.42 3.42 -17.30
C LYS A 150 31.19 4.25 -17.68
N TYR A 151 30.40 3.81 -18.67
CA TYR A 151 29.28 4.60 -19.14
C TYR A 151 28.12 4.59 -18.12
N VAL A 152 28.03 5.65 -17.34
CA VAL A 152 27.09 5.81 -16.21
C VAL A 152 25.63 5.55 -16.61
N ASN A 153 25.19 6.06 -17.75
CA ASN A 153 23.81 5.86 -18.19
C ASN A 153 23.51 4.38 -18.47
N ALA A 154 24.40 3.67 -19.18
CA ALA A 154 24.22 2.25 -19.45
C ALA A 154 24.19 1.43 -18.15
N LEU A 155 25.10 1.70 -17.20
CA LEU A 155 25.08 1.06 -15.88
C LEU A 155 23.78 1.33 -15.11
N LYS A 156 23.33 2.58 -15.06
CA LYS A 156 22.11 2.99 -14.36
C LYS A 156 20.87 2.32 -14.94
N TYR A 157 20.66 2.42 -16.25
CA TYR A 157 19.46 1.88 -16.89
C TYR A 157 19.49 0.35 -17.02
N LYS A 158 20.69 -0.28 -17.07
CA LYS A 158 20.82 -1.72 -16.86
C LYS A 158 20.37 -2.13 -15.46
N GLY A 159 20.80 -1.40 -14.43
CA GLY A 159 20.35 -1.63 -13.05
C GLY A 159 18.83 -1.52 -12.91
N LEU A 160 18.20 -0.52 -13.53
CA LEU A 160 16.74 -0.39 -13.53
C LEU A 160 16.04 -1.54 -14.27
N ALA A 161 16.59 -2.01 -15.40
CA ALA A 161 16.07 -3.19 -16.09
C ALA A 161 16.14 -4.44 -15.20
N LEU A 162 17.26 -4.65 -14.52
CA LEU A 162 17.49 -5.77 -13.61
C LEU A 162 16.55 -5.77 -12.40
N ILE A 163 16.19 -4.59 -11.85
CA ILE A 163 15.14 -4.49 -10.82
C ILE A 163 13.82 -5.04 -11.33
N ASN A 164 13.40 -4.67 -12.54
CA ASN A 164 12.13 -5.14 -13.12
C ASN A 164 12.15 -6.62 -13.48
N LEU A 165 13.33 -7.22 -13.65
CA LEU A 165 13.55 -8.65 -13.82
C LEU A 165 13.81 -9.38 -12.50
N GLU A 166 13.61 -8.72 -11.36
CA GLU A 166 13.84 -9.23 -10.00
C GLU A 166 15.29 -9.64 -9.69
N LYS A 167 16.25 -9.30 -10.56
CA LYS A 167 17.70 -9.54 -10.39
C LYS A 167 18.35 -8.44 -9.56
N ASN A 168 17.89 -8.27 -8.33
CA ASN A 168 18.20 -7.12 -7.48
C ASN A 168 19.70 -7.06 -7.08
N GLU A 169 20.37 -8.19 -6.85
CA GLU A 169 21.80 -8.21 -6.49
C GLU A 169 22.69 -7.75 -7.66
N GLU A 170 22.33 -8.11 -8.89
CA GLU A 170 23.02 -7.63 -10.09
C GLU A 170 22.76 -6.14 -10.32
N ALA A 171 21.54 -5.69 -10.05
CA ALA A 171 21.19 -4.27 -10.11
C ALA A 171 22.05 -3.44 -9.16
N ILE A 172 22.21 -3.89 -7.90
CA ILE A 172 23.07 -3.22 -6.90
C ILE A 172 24.50 -3.06 -7.43
N LYS A 173 25.09 -4.12 -8.02
CA LYS A 173 26.44 -4.06 -8.61
C LYS A 173 26.53 -3.03 -9.76
N CYS A 174 25.50 -2.91 -10.58
CA CYS A 174 25.46 -1.91 -11.66
C CYS A 174 25.42 -0.49 -11.09
N PHE A 175 24.59 -0.23 -10.07
CA PHE A 175 24.53 1.07 -9.42
C PHE A 175 25.82 1.42 -8.67
N ASP A 176 26.45 0.46 -8.00
CA ASP A 176 27.74 0.67 -7.35
C ASP A 176 28.81 1.16 -8.34
N LYS A 177 28.91 0.50 -9.49
CA LYS A 177 29.82 0.94 -10.57
C LYS A 177 29.46 2.33 -11.09
N ALA A 178 28.17 2.63 -11.26
CA ALA A 178 27.72 3.95 -11.72
C ALA A 178 28.08 5.06 -10.72
N LEU A 179 27.93 4.80 -9.42
CA LEU A 179 28.20 5.75 -8.34
C LEU A 179 29.71 6.00 -8.12
N VAL A 180 30.56 5.02 -8.42
CA VAL A 180 32.03 5.22 -8.44
C VAL A 180 32.42 6.27 -9.48
N GLU A 181 31.80 6.25 -10.66
CA GLU A 181 32.11 7.21 -11.72
C GLU A 181 31.40 8.56 -11.52
N LYS A 182 30.18 8.55 -10.95
CA LYS A 182 29.41 9.77 -10.68
C LYS A 182 28.59 9.65 -9.40
N ALA A 183 29.19 10.04 -8.27
CA ALA A 183 28.53 10.00 -6.95
C ALA A 183 27.38 11.03 -6.79
N GLY A 184 27.40 12.12 -7.57
CA GLY A 184 26.39 13.19 -7.54
C GLY A 184 25.19 12.94 -8.44
N ASP A 185 24.70 11.70 -8.53
CA ASP A 185 23.49 11.34 -9.28
C ASP A 185 22.43 10.76 -8.33
N ALA A 186 21.49 11.61 -7.90
CA ALA A 186 20.45 11.25 -6.94
C ALA A 186 19.55 10.10 -7.44
N GLU A 187 19.28 10.03 -8.74
CA GLU A 187 18.47 8.97 -9.35
C GLU A 187 19.15 7.60 -9.23
N THR A 188 20.48 7.54 -9.36
CA THR A 188 21.25 6.31 -9.19
C THR A 188 21.25 5.84 -7.73
N TRP A 189 21.34 6.75 -6.76
CA TRP A 189 21.18 6.42 -5.34
C TRP A 189 19.78 5.88 -5.02
N VAL A 190 18.72 6.48 -5.57
CA VAL A 190 17.35 5.95 -5.43
C VAL A 190 17.22 4.57 -6.07
N GLY A 191 17.79 4.36 -7.26
CA GLY A 191 17.81 3.05 -7.92
C GLY A 191 18.46 1.97 -7.05
N LYS A 192 19.63 2.27 -6.47
CA LYS A 192 20.32 1.37 -5.53
C LYS A 192 19.48 1.11 -4.28
N GLY A 193 18.88 2.15 -3.70
CA GLY A 193 18.01 2.03 -2.54
C GLY A 193 16.79 1.14 -2.80
N ARG A 194 16.16 1.26 -3.97
CA ARG A 194 15.06 0.38 -4.40
C ARG A 194 15.50 -1.08 -4.48
N ALA A 195 16.63 -1.36 -5.13
CA ALA A 195 17.15 -2.73 -5.23
C ALA A 195 17.48 -3.33 -3.84
N LEU A 196 18.06 -2.53 -2.93
CA LEU A 196 18.31 -2.93 -1.54
C LEU A 196 17.01 -3.19 -0.76
N GLY A 197 15.98 -2.37 -0.97
CA GLY A 197 14.66 -2.57 -0.37
C GLY A 197 14.02 -3.88 -0.82
N ASN A 198 14.17 -4.25 -2.09
CA ASN A 198 13.66 -5.51 -2.64
C ASN A 198 14.34 -6.75 -2.03
N VAL A 199 15.63 -6.67 -1.70
CA VAL A 199 16.35 -7.74 -0.96
C VAL A 199 16.21 -7.61 0.57
N LYS A 200 15.25 -6.81 1.04
CA LYS A 200 14.93 -6.58 2.47
C LYS A 200 16.06 -5.95 3.30
N GLU A 201 17.06 -5.34 2.65
CA GLU A 201 18.15 -4.60 3.29
C GLU A 201 17.71 -3.15 3.59
N TYR A 202 16.61 -3.01 4.36
CA TYR A 202 15.86 -1.76 4.53
C TYR A 202 16.70 -0.59 5.07
N TYR A 203 17.57 -0.84 6.05
CA TYR A 203 18.43 0.22 6.60
C TYR A 203 19.48 0.71 5.59
N LYS A 204 20.03 -0.19 4.75
CA LYS A 204 20.94 0.19 3.66
C LYS A 204 20.19 0.94 2.56
N ALA A 205 18.94 0.57 2.29
CA ALA A 205 18.06 1.30 1.37
C ALA A 205 17.81 2.74 1.86
N ILE A 206 17.43 2.92 3.12
CA ILE A 206 17.24 4.24 3.76
C ILE A 206 18.52 5.07 3.67
N ALA A 207 19.69 4.49 3.92
CA ALA A 207 20.96 5.18 3.79
C ALA A 207 21.21 5.68 2.35
N CYS A 208 20.83 4.88 1.33
CA CYS A 208 20.93 5.31 -0.07
C CYS A 208 19.95 6.46 -0.38
N PHE A 209 18.73 6.44 0.15
CA PHE A 209 17.79 7.54 -0.03
C PHE A 209 18.25 8.84 0.66
N ASN A 210 18.87 8.73 1.84
CA ASN A 210 19.50 9.88 2.50
C ASN A 210 20.64 10.46 1.64
N ARG A 211 21.48 9.61 1.04
CA ARG A 211 22.51 10.07 0.08
C ARG A 211 21.92 10.75 -1.15
N ALA A 212 20.77 10.28 -1.65
CA ALA A 212 20.07 10.96 -2.74
C ALA A 212 19.59 12.36 -2.30
N LEU A 213 19.10 12.51 -1.07
CA LEU A 213 18.66 13.79 -0.49
C LEU A 213 19.83 14.74 -0.17
N ASP A 214 21.01 14.21 0.17
CA ASP A 214 22.24 15.02 0.30
C ASP A 214 22.65 15.64 -1.04
N VAL A 215 22.39 14.94 -2.16
CA VAL A 215 22.66 15.41 -3.52
C VAL A 215 21.56 16.37 -4.00
N GLU A 216 20.29 16.05 -3.74
CA GLU A 216 19.12 16.86 -4.12
C GLU A 216 18.14 17.01 -2.94
N TYR A 217 18.21 18.16 -2.24
CA TYR A 217 17.57 18.44 -0.94
C TYR A 217 16.02 18.30 -0.88
N ASN A 218 15.32 18.22 -2.02
CA ASN A 218 13.86 18.03 -2.07
C ASN A 218 13.48 17.02 -3.17
N TYR A 219 14.18 15.90 -3.24
CA TYR A 219 13.94 14.90 -4.27
C TYR A 219 12.76 13.98 -3.91
N ALA A 220 11.58 14.26 -4.45
CA ALA A 220 10.35 13.52 -4.16
C ALA A 220 10.50 11.98 -4.33
N PRO A 221 11.16 11.44 -5.38
CA PRO A 221 11.40 10.01 -5.48
C PRO A 221 12.21 9.42 -4.30
N ALA A 222 13.17 10.15 -3.74
CA ALA A 222 13.91 9.67 -2.58
C ALA A 222 13.05 9.65 -1.32
N PHE A 223 12.29 10.72 -1.05
CA PHE A 223 11.33 10.74 0.07
C PHE A 223 10.27 9.65 -0.10
N PHE A 224 9.73 9.45 -1.30
CA PHE A 224 8.69 8.45 -1.55
C PHE A 224 9.18 7.04 -1.24
N ASN A 225 10.33 6.66 -1.81
CA ASN A 225 10.87 5.32 -1.59
C ASN A 225 11.34 5.12 -0.13
N LYS A 226 11.86 6.18 0.52
CA LYS A 226 12.19 6.15 1.95
C LYS A 226 10.94 5.97 2.81
N GLY A 227 9.88 6.72 2.55
CA GLY A 227 8.60 6.62 3.23
C GLY A 227 7.97 5.24 3.05
N PHE A 228 8.00 4.70 1.83
CA PHE A 228 7.54 3.34 1.54
C PHE A 228 8.33 2.26 2.31
N VAL A 229 9.66 2.40 2.41
CA VAL A 229 10.47 1.47 3.23
C VAL A 229 10.12 1.60 4.70
N PHE A 230 9.96 2.82 5.24
CA PHE A 230 9.50 3.01 6.62
C PHE A 230 8.13 2.40 6.87
N TRP A 231 7.21 2.54 5.92
CA TRP A 231 5.89 1.91 5.96
C TRP A 231 6.00 0.38 6.04
N LYS A 232 6.89 -0.23 5.24
CA LYS A 232 7.15 -1.68 5.26
C LYS A 232 7.74 -2.18 6.59
N ILE A 233 8.62 -1.40 7.22
CA ILE A 233 9.20 -1.76 8.53
C ILE A 233 8.36 -1.27 9.71
N LYS A 234 7.12 -0.81 9.47
CA LYS A 234 6.13 -0.39 10.48
C LYS A 234 6.50 0.87 11.28
N GLU A 235 7.48 1.63 10.79
CA GLU A 235 7.82 2.96 11.29
C GLU A 235 6.87 4.00 10.67
N HIS A 236 5.59 3.88 10.99
CA HIS A 236 4.52 4.66 10.36
C HIS A 236 4.65 6.18 10.60
N GLY A 237 5.29 6.59 11.71
CA GLY A 237 5.58 8.01 11.97
C GLY A 237 6.58 8.60 10.97
N GLU A 238 7.71 7.92 10.75
CA GLU A 238 8.74 8.32 9.79
C GLU A 238 8.24 8.24 8.34
N SER A 239 7.41 7.24 8.04
CA SER A 239 6.69 7.13 6.78
C SER A 239 5.84 8.36 6.49
N LEU A 240 5.01 8.76 7.47
CA LEU A 240 4.14 9.93 7.37
C LEU A 240 4.93 11.22 7.13
N GLU A 241 6.05 11.40 7.83
CA GLU A 241 6.91 12.57 7.65
C GLU A 241 7.50 12.63 6.23
N CYS A 242 7.96 11.50 5.69
CA CYS A 242 8.45 11.44 4.31
C CYS A 242 7.38 11.88 3.29
N PHE A 243 6.14 11.41 3.42
CA PHE A 243 5.06 11.82 2.52
C PHE A 243 4.67 13.29 2.70
N ASN A 244 4.69 13.81 3.93
CA ASN A 244 4.49 15.25 4.17
C ASN A 244 5.57 16.12 3.51
N GLN A 245 6.84 15.69 3.50
CA GLN A 245 7.92 16.42 2.82
C GLN A 245 7.74 16.47 1.30
N ILE A 246 7.19 15.42 0.68
CA ILE A 246 6.80 15.46 -0.73
C ILE A 246 5.72 16.51 -0.94
N LEU A 247 4.62 16.43 -0.18
CA LEU A 247 3.45 17.30 -0.33
C LEU A 247 3.73 18.77 -0.04
N LYS A 248 4.72 19.07 0.80
CA LYS A 248 5.19 20.44 1.05
C LYS A 248 5.74 21.11 -0.21
N ASN A 249 6.39 20.34 -1.09
CA ASN A 249 7.01 20.84 -2.32
C ASN A 249 6.17 20.56 -3.57
N GLU A 250 5.42 19.45 -3.56
CA GLU A 250 4.61 18.94 -4.66
C GLU A 250 3.18 18.65 -4.16
N PRO A 251 2.36 19.68 -3.88
CA PRO A 251 1.01 19.49 -3.35
C PRO A 251 0.05 18.80 -4.33
N GLN A 252 0.44 18.69 -5.61
CA GLN A 252 -0.30 18.01 -6.67
C GLN A 252 0.09 16.53 -6.83
N ASN A 253 0.89 15.97 -5.92
CA ASN A 253 1.29 14.56 -5.96
C ASN A 253 0.21 13.68 -5.33
N GLU A 254 -0.64 13.09 -6.17
CA GLU A 254 -1.77 12.26 -5.76
C GLU A 254 -1.32 10.98 -5.05
N THR A 255 -0.19 10.40 -5.47
CA THR A 255 0.35 9.19 -4.85
C THR A 255 0.82 9.48 -3.43
N ALA A 256 1.47 10.62 -3.18
CA ALA A 256 1.90 11.00 -1.83
C ALA A 256 0.70 11.26 -0.89
N TRP A 257 -0.37 11.89 -1.38
CA TRP A 257 -1.63 12.04 -0.63
C TRP A 257 -2.25 10.69 -0.27
N TYR A 258 -2.30 9.76 -1.24
CA TYR A 258 -2.82 8.42 -1.02
C TYR A 258 -2.03 7.64 0.04
N PHE A 259 -0.70 7.57 -0.07
CA PHE A 259 0.11 6.85 0.91
C PHE A 259 0.14 7.52 2.29
N LYS A 260 0.00 8.85 2.35
CA LYS A 260 -0.28 9.56 3.60
C LYS A 260 -1.59 9.09 4.22
N GLY A 261 -2.67 9.01 3.44
CA GLY A 261 -3.96 8.47 3.87
C GLY A 261 -3.86 7.04 4.40
N LEU A 262 -3.19 6.14 3.68
CA LEU A 262 -2.95 4.77 4.11
C LEU A 262 -2.20 4.71 5.45
N THR A 263 -1.15 5.52 5.59
CA THR A 263 -0.35 5.58 6.83
C THR A 263 -1.18 6.09 8.01
N LEU A 264 -2.01 7.11 7.80
CA LEU A 264 -2.92 7.65 8.82
C LEU A 264 -4.01 6.64 9.21
N GLY A 265 -4.51 5.85 8.26
CA GLY A 265 -5.46 4.77 8.52
C GLY A 265 -4.88 3.70 9.44
N ILE A 266 -3.63 3.29 9.23
CA ILE A 266 -2.93 2.35 10.13
C ILE A 266 -2.74 2.95 11.53
N LEU A 267 -2.45 4.26 11.60
CA LEU A 267 -2.36 5.00 12.85
C LEU A 267 -3.73 5.28 13.50
N LYS A 268 -4.82 4.69 12.98
CA LYS A 268 -6.21 4.87 13.42
C LYS A 268 -6.70 6.33 13.38
N LYS A 269 -6.03 7.20 12.63
CA LYS A 269 -6.42 8.61 12.38
C LYS A 269 -7.35 8.69 11.17
N TYR A 270 -8.51 8.05 11.28
CA TYR A 270 -9.39 7.82 10.13
C TYR A 270 -9.92 9.10 9.48
N GLN A 271 -10.17 10.17 10.25
CA GLN A 271 -10.62 11.44 9.70
C GLN A 271 -9.51 12.11 8.86
N ASP A 272 -8.29 12.21 9.40
CA ASP A 272 -7.14 12.75 8.66
C ASP A 272 -6.81 11.91 7.41
N ALA A 273 -7.04 10.59 7.48
CA ALA A 273 -6.88 9.68 6.36
C ALA A 273 -7.89 10.00 5.24
N MET A 274 -9.17 10.21 5.60
CA MET A 274 -10.20 10.63 4.64
C MET A 274 -9.84 11.95 3.95
N ASP A 275 -9.41 12.96 4.71
CA ASP A 275 -9.03 14.26 4.16
C ASP A 275 -7.88 14.12 3.14
N SER A 276 -6.94 13.20 3.42
CA SER A 276 -5.83 12.89 2.50
C SER A 276 -6.31 12.15 1.24
N TYR A 277 -7.27 11.23 1.37
CA TYR A 277 -7.88 10.57 0.20
C TYR A 277 -8.70 11.54 -0.64
N ASP A 278 -9.36 12.51 -0.03
CA ASP A 278 -10.13 13.53 -0.76
C ASP A 278 -9.25 14.41 -1.64
N GLU A 279 -8.06 14.80 -1.15
CA GLU A 279 -7.09 15.50 -2.00
C GLU A 279 -6.55 14.58 -3.11
N ALA A 280 -6.30 13.29 -2.85
CA ALA A 280 -5.90 12.34 -3.89
C ALA A 280 -6.98 12.16 -4.98
N ILE A 281 -8.25 12.00 -4.59
CA ILE A 281 -9.41 11.86 -5.49
C ILE A 281 -9.60 13.13 -6.33
N LYS A 282 -9.44 14.31 -5.73
CA LYS A 282 -9.54 15.59 -6.43
C LYS A 282 -8.48 15.74 -7.52
N LEU A 283 -7.28 15.20 -7.30
CA LEU A 283 -6.18 15.21 -8.26
C LEU A 283 -6.38 14.16 -9.36
N ASN A 284 -6.82 12.94 -8.99
CA ASN A 284 -7.11 11.87 -9.92
C ASN A 284 -8.38 11.10 -9.51
N PRO A 285 -9.56 11.48 -10.03
CA PRO A 285 -10.84 10.88 -9.62
C PRO A 285 -11.09 9.50 -10.24
N LYS A 286 -10.24 9.05 -11.17
CA LYS A 286 -10.41 7.78 -11.90
C LYS A 286 -9.68 6.60 -11.24
N GLU A 287 -8.87 6.86 -10.23
CA GLU A 287 -8.15 5.81 -9.50
C GLU A 287 -9.09 5.13 -8.50
N SER A 288 -9.44 3.87 -8.74
CA SER A 288 -10.39 3.09 -7.92
C SER A 288 -9.87 2.90 -6.49
N SER A 289 -8.56 2.74 -6.32
CA SER A 289 -7.91 2.49 -5.03
C SER A 289 -8.13 3.61 -4.01
N PHE A 290 -8.28 4.85 -4.49
CA PHE A 290 -8.51 6.01 -3.60
C PHE A 290 -9.92 5.97 -3.00
N TRP A 291 -10.91 5.62 -3.82
CA TRP A 291 -12.30 5.48 -3.39
C TRP A 291 -12.49 4.30 -2.44
N SER A 292 -11.88 3.15 -2.73
CA SER A 292 -11.96 1.97 -1.85
C SER A 292 -11.32 2.23 -0.49
N SER A 293 -10.15 2.87 -0.46
CA SER A 293 -9.46 3.23 0.78
C SER A 293 -10.21 4.29 1.60
N LYS A 294 -10.85 5.25 0.94
CA LYS A 294 -11.78 6.18 1.61
C LYS A 294 -12.98 5.45 2.21
N GLY A 295 -13.57 4.50 1.47
CA GLY A 295 -14.65 3.64 1.96
C GLY A 295 -14.24 2.86 3.22
N TRP A 296 -13.00 2.35 3.26
CA TRP A 296 -12.47 1.65 4.42
C TRP A 296 -12.28 2.58 5.64
N ALA A 297 -11.82 3.82 5.44
CA ALA A 297 -11.73 4.79 6.53
C ALA A 297 -13.14 5.19 7.05
N LEU A 298 -14.10 5.38 6.15
CA LEU A 298 -15.49 5.70 6.48
C LEU A 298 -16.17 4.58 7.28
N GLN A 299 -15.96 3.31 6.92
CA GLN A 299 -16.53 2.20 7.71
C GLN A 299 -15.93 2.15 9.12
N SER A 300 -14.63 2.44 9.26
CA SER A 300 -13.97 2.51 10.57
C SER A 300 -14.57 3.62 11.45
N LEU A 301 -15.09 4.69 10.84
CA LEU A 301 -15.83 5.76 11.50
C LEU A 301 -17.34 5.46 11.64
N LYS A 302 -17.79 4.25 11.31
CA LYS A 302 -19.20 3.81 11.32
C LYS A 302 -20.12 4.62 10.38
N LYS A 303 -19.55 5.36 9.42
CA LYS A 303 -20.27 6.10 8.38
C LYS A 303 -20.61 5.16 7.21
N TYR A 304 -21.40 4.13 7.49
CA TYR A 304 -21.63 3.01 6.57
C TYR A 304 -22.25 3.42 5.23
N GLN A 305 -23.17 4.39 5.22
CA GLN A 305 -23.81 4.84 3.98
C GLN A 305 -22.83 5.55 3.05
N GLU A 306 -22.04 6.50 3.57
CA GLU A 306 -21.00 7.18 2.80
C GLU A 306 -19.91 6.19 2.34
N ALA A 307 -19.58 5.20 3.18
CA ALA A 307 -18.65 4.14 2.81
C ALA A 307 -19.15 3.37 1.59
N MET A 308 -20.42 2.97 1.59
CA MET A 308 -21.04 2.24 0.48
C MET A 308 -21.01 3.03 -0.83
N GLU A 309 -21.28 4.34 -0.79
CA GLU A 309 -21.20 5.21 -1.97
C GLU A 309 -19.78 5.26 -2.56
N CYS A 310 -18.76 5.38 -1.71
CA CYS A 310 -17.36 5.36 -2.15
C CYS A 310 -16.98 4.00 -2.75
N LEU A 311 -17.41 2.90 -2.12
CA LEU A 311 -17.11 1.54 -2.58
C LEU A 311 -17.82 1.22 -3.91
N ASP A 312 -19.05 1.70 -4.10
CA ASP A 312 -19.76 1.59 -5.37
C ASP A 312 -19.04 2.35 -6.48
N LYS A 313 -18.51 3.54 -6.19
CA LYS A 313 -17.69 4.30 -7.14
C LYS A 313 -16.39 3.58 -7.49
N ALA A 314 -15.72 2.96 -6.52
CA ALA A 314 -14.51 2.17 -6.76
C ALA A 314 -14.79 1.00 -7.73
N ILE A 315 -15.90 0.28 -7.53
CA ILE A 315 -16.32 -0.86 -8.37
C ILE A 315 -16.76 -0.39 -9.77
N GLU A 316 -17.40 0.77 -9.88
CA GLU A 316 -17.77 1.37 -11.18
C GLU A 316 -16.53 1.71 -12.01
N LEU A 317 -15.48 2.24 -11.37
CA LEU A 317 -14.21 2.58 -12.00
C LEU A 317 -13.38 1.35 -12.36
N ASP A 318 -13.33 0.37 -11.46
CA ASP A 318 -12.66 -0.91 -11.68
C ASP A 318 -13.46 -2.08 -11.08
N PRO A 319 -14.17 -2.87 -11.93
CA PRO A 319 -14.89 -4.05 -11.49
C PRO A 319 -14.02 -5.18 -10.92
N LYS A 320 -12.69 -5.07 -10.97
CA LYS A 320 -11.74 -6.01 -10.38
C LYS A 320 -11.17 -5.53 -9.05
N CYS A 321 -11.64 -4.42 -8.49
CA CYS A 321 -11.23 -3.93 -7.18
C CYS A 321 -11.77 -4.84 -6.06
N ASP A 322 -11.04 -5.90 -5.73
CA ASP A 322 -11.32 -6.87 -4.68
C ASP A 322 -11.48 -6.19 -3.30
N GLY A 323 -10.61 -5.21 -2.99
CA GLY A 323 -10.67 -4.47 -1.73
C GLY A 323 -11.99 -3.72 -1.53
N ALA A 324 -12.61 -3.25 -2.60
CA ALA A 324 -13.93 -2.62 -2.51
C ALA A 324 -15.03 -3.64 -2.17
N TYR A 325 -15.01 -4.82 -2.81
CA TYR A 325 -15.94 -5.91 -2.49
C TYR A 325 -15.75 -6.43 -1.06
N PHE A 326 -14.51 -6.63 -0.63
CA PHE A 326 -14.19 -7.05 0.73
C PHE A 326 -14.73 -6.05 1.76
N CYS A 327 -14.46 -4.76 1.57
CA CYS A 327 -14.96 -3.72 2.47
C CYS A 327 -16.49 -3.63 2.49
N LYS A 328 -17.18 -3.84 1.35
CA LYS A 328 -18.65 -3.95 1.33
C LYS A 328 -19.13 -5.14 2.14
N GLY A 329 -18.45 -6.29 2.02
CA GLY A 329 -18.69 -7.49 2.82
C GLY A 329 -18.65 -7.18 4.32
N ILE A 330 -17.59 -6.51 4.78
CA ILE A 330 -17.45 -6.06 6.17
C ILE A 330 -18.60 -5.13 6.57
N VAL A 331 -18.92 -4.11 5.75
CA VAL A 331 -20.00 -3.15 6.06
C VAL A 331 -21.34 -3.86 6.22
N PHE A 332 -21.71 -4.76 5.30
CA PHE A 332 -22.95 -5.55 5.44
C PHE A 332 -22.90 -6.49 6.65
N GLY A 333 -21.73 -7.05 6.98
CA GLY A 333 -21.52 -7.84 8.19
C GLY A 333 -21.79 -7.03 9.46
N LYS A 334 -21.29 -5.78 9.54
CA LYS A 334 -21.59 -4.85 10.65
C LYS A 334 -23.05 -4.44 10.70
N LEU A 335 -23.71 -4.31 9.55
CA LEU A 335 -25.15 -4.09 9.44
C LEU A 335 -25.98 -5.35 9.67
N LYS A 336 -25.33 -6.51 9.88
CA LYS A 336 -25.91 -7.83 10.14
C LYS A 336 -26.78 -8.37 8.99
N ASP A 337 -26.61 -7.82 7.80
CA ASP A 337 -27.10 -8.44 6.57
C ASP A 337 -26.07 -9.47 6.10
N TYR A 338 -25.99 -10.58 6.82
CA TYR A 338 -25.01 -11.63 6.57
C TYR A 338 -25.18 -12.27 5.18
N LYS A 339 -26.38 -12.21 4.59
CA LYS A 339 -26.63 -12.69 3.23
C LYS A 339 -25.91 -11.81 2.20
N MET A 340 -26.07 -10.49 2.31
CA MET A 340 -25.36 -9.57 1.44
C MET A 340 -23.86 -9.53 1.74
N ALA A 341 -23.46 -9.68 3.00
CA ALA A 341 -22.06 -9.78 3.40
C ALA A 341 -21.38 -10.95 2.68
N LEU A 342 -21.93 -12.17 2.78
CA LEU A 342 -21.40 -13.35 2.07
C LEU A 342 -21.32 -13.13 0.56
N LYS A 343 -22.35 -12.55 -0.06
CA LYS A 343 -22.35 -12.27 -1.51
C LYS A 343 -21.12 -11.45 -1.93
N PHE A 344 -20.78 -10.41 -1.17
CA PHE A 344 -19.65 -9.55 -1.51
C PHE A 344 -18.30 -10.15 -1.11
N ILE A 345 -18.23 -10.89 -0.01
CA ILE A 345 -17.04 -11.66 0.37
C ILE A 345 -16.72 -12.75 -0.66
N ASP A 346 -17.73 -13.47 -1.16
CA ASP A 346 -17.57 -14.46 -2.22
C ASP A 346 -17.04 -13.80 -3.50
N LYS A 347 -17.55 -12.61 -3.85
CA LYS A 347 -17.04 -11.86 -5.00
C LYS A 347 -15.58 -11.44 -4.83
N ALA A 348 -15.17 -11.06 -3.63
CA ALA A 348 -13.78 -10.73 -3.33
C ALA A 348 -12.87 -11.97 -3.47
N LEU A 349 -13.32 -13.13 -2.95
CA LEU A 349 -12.58 -14.41 -3.10
C LEU A 349 -12.56 -14.94 -4.53
N GLU A 350 -13.56 -14.63 -5.36
CA GLU A 350 -13.52 -14.95 -6.80
C GLU A 350 -12.41 -14.18 -7.53
N LEU A 351 -12.10 -12.96 -7.07
CA LEU A 351 -11.04 -12.12 -7.64
C LEU A 351 -9.67 -12.52 -7.08
N GLU A 352 -9.58 -12.70 -5.76
CA GLU A 352 -8.37 -13.11 -5.05
C GLU A 352 -8.65 -14.25 -4.06
N PRO A 353 -8.47 -15.52 -4.46
CA PRO A 353 -8.87 -16.68 -3.67
C PRO A 353 -8.02 -16.96 -2.42
N GLU A 354 -6.82 -16.40 -2.36
CA GLU A 354 -5.78 -16.80 -1.40
C GLU A 354 -5.51 -15.77 -0.30
N ILE A 355 -6.40 -14.77 -0.13
CA ILE A 355 -6.24 -13.76 0.93
C ILE A 355 -6.77 -14.32 2.27
N PRO A 356 -5.90 -14.55 3.28
CA PRO A 356 -6.31 -15.14 4.55
C PRO A 356 -7.37 -14.32 5.29
N SER A 357 -7.26 -12.99 5.27
CA SER A 357 -8.19 -12.10 5.99
C SER A 357 -9.60 -12.13 5.43
N ILE A 358 -9.77 -12.36 4.12
CA ILE A 358 -11.09 -12.50 3.50
C ILE A 358 -11.71 -13.86 3.85
N LEU A 359 -10.89 -14.92 3.89
CA LEU A 359 -11.31 -16.24 4.33
C LEU A 359 -11.74 -16.24 5.80
N ASP A 360 -10.98 -15.55 6.66
CA ASP A 360 -11.29 -15.38 8.07
C ASP A 360 -12.61 -14.64 8.27
N GLU A 361 -12.83 -13.53 7.55
CA GLU A 361 -14.10 -12.78 7.57
C GLU A 361 -15.27 -13.64 7.07
N LYS A 362 -15.06 -14.47 6.04
CA LYS A 362 -16.08 -15.44 5.59
C LYS A 362 -16.41 -16.46 6.67
N GLY A 363 -15.38 -17.00 7.34
CA GLY A 363 -15.52 -17.89 8.48
C GLY A 363 -16.35 -17.26 9.59
N TYR A 364 -16.06 -16.01 9.93
CA TYR A 364 -16.78 -15.22 10.92
C TYR A 364 -18.26 -15.05 10.54
N ILE A 365 -18.56 -14.61 9.32
CA ILE A 365 -19.94 -14.40 8.86
C ILE A 365 -20.73 -15.73 8.88
N LEU A 366 -20.12 -16.83 8.46
CA LEU A 366 -20.75 -18.16 8.50
C LEU A 366 -21.06 -18.60 9.94
N ASN A 367 -20.15 -18.34 10.88
CA ASN A 367 -20.36 -18.63 12.29
C ASN A 367 -21.53 -17.81 12.87
N GLU A 368 -21.62 -16.52 12.52
CA GLU A 368 -22.72 -15.63 12.89
C GLU A 368 -24.09 -16.06 12.34
N MET A 369 -24.09 -16.75 11.19
CA MET A 369 -25.28 -17.38 10.60
C MET A 369 -25.61 -18.76 11.21
N GLY A 370 -24.78 -19.28 12.13
CA GLY A 370 -24.92 -20.61 12.72
C GLY A 370 -24.39 -21.76 11.85
N ARG A 371 -23.73 -21.47 10.73
CA ARG A 371 -23.16 -22.45 9.79
C ARG A 371 -21.74 -22.87 10.22
N LYS A 372 -21.65 -23.46 11.42
CA LYS A 372 -20.37 -23.73 12.10
C LYS A 372 -19.45 -24.68 11.34
N ASP A 373 -19.98 -25.74 10.74
CA ASP A 373 -19.14 -26.73 10.03
C ASP A 373 -18.48 -26.11 8.78
N GLU A 374 -19.21 -25.26 8.06
CA GLU A 374 -18.66 -24.53 6.92
C GLU A 374 -17.66 -23.46 7.38
N SER A 375 -17.97 -22.74 8.46
CA SER A 375 -17.07 -21.75 9.06
C SER A 375 -15.69 -22.34 9.39
N LYS A 376 -15.65 -23.53 10.04
CA LYS A 376 -14.40 -24.23 10.37
C LYS A 376 -13.53 -24.52 9.15
N GLN A 377 -14.12 -24.84 8.00
CA GLN A 377 -13.36 -25.08 6.77
C GLN A 377 -12.62 -23.82 6.29
N PHE A 378 -13.26 -22.65 6.39
CA PHE A 378 -12.65 -21.39 5.99
C PHE A 378 -11.56 -20.93 6.97
N TYR A 379 -11.73 -21.15 8.27
CA TYR A 379 -10.68 -20.88 9.25
C TYR A 379 -9.46 -21.79 9.09
N GLU A 380 -9.64 -23.09 8.81
CA GLU A 380 -8.51 -23.98 8.49
C GLU A 380 -7.77 -23.54 7.21
N LEU A 381 -8.52 -23.08 6.21
CA LEU A 381 -7.92 -22.56 4.98
C LEU A 381 -7.17 -21.24 5.23
N ALA A 382 -7.75 -20.31 5.99
CA ALA A 382 -7.10 -19.07 6.39
C ALA A 382 -5.81 -19.36 7.17
N LEU A 383 -5.86 -20.28 8.15
CA LEU A 383 -4.73 -20.70 8.95
C LEU A 383 -3.59 -21.28 8.09
N LYS A 384 -3.92 -22.08 7.06
CA LYS A 384 -2.94 -22.61 6.10
C LYS A 384 -2.19 -21.47 5.41
N TYR A 385 -2.91 -20.46 4.92
CA TYR A 385 -2.28 -19.34 4.21
C TYR A 385 -1.52 -18.40 5.16
N TYR A 386 -2.05 -18.10 6.35
CA TYR A 386 -1.32 -17.33 7.36
C TYR A 386 0.00 -17.99 7.76
N LYS A 387 0.04 -19.32 7.91
CA LYS A 387 1.30 -20.04 8.22
C LYS A 387 2.31 -19.95 7.09
N HIS A 388 1.86 -20.07 5.84
CA HIS A 388 2.73 -19.91 4.68
C HIS A 388 3.26 -18.46 4.54
N GLU A 389 2.48 -17.46 4.95
CA GLU A 389 2.93 -16.07 5.06
C GLU A 389 3.99 -15.92 6.17
N LEU A 390 3.75 -16.52 7.33
CA LEU A 390 4.70 -16.51 8.47
C LEU A 390 6.04 -17.19 8.13
N GLU A 391 6.04 -18.21 7.27
CA GLU A 391 7.28 -18.84 6.79
C GLU A 391 8.13 -17.92 5.88
N LYS A 392 7.50 -16.94 5.21
CA LYS A 392 8.15 -16.00 4.28
C LYS A 392 8.55 -14.69 4.93
N GLU A 393 7.83 -14.29 5.96
CA GLU A 393 8.03 -13.04 6.67
C GLU A 393 8.71 -13.27 8.03
N SER A 394 9.26 -12.19 8.59
CA SER A 394 9.70 -12.21 9.98
C SER A 394 8.47 -12.19 10.88
N ASP A 395 8.56 -12.79 12.06
CA ASP A 395 7.52 -12.77 13.10
C ASP A 395 6.86 -11.38 13.22
N ASP A 396 5.60 -11.30 12.79
CA ASP A 396 4.76 -10.11 12.88
C ASP A 396 3.69 -10.30 13.96
N SER A 397 3.63 -9.36 14.90
CA SER A 397 2.61 -9.33 15.94
C SER A 397 1.18 -9.42 15.40
N ASN A 398 0.85 -8.71 14.31
CA ASN A 398 -0.51 -8.75 13.74
C ASN A 398 -0.84 -10.12 13.13
N LEU A 399 0.08 -10.65 12.31
CA LEU A 399 -0.07 -11.97 11.71
C LEU A 399 -0.21 -13.08 12.75
N LEU A 400 0.62 -13.06 13.80
CA LEU A 400 0.55 -14.02 14.91
C LEU A 400 -0.78 -13.94 15.66
N ALA A 401 -1.31 -12.73 15.86
CA ALA A 401 -2.62 -12.55 16.49
C ALA A 401 -3.78 -13.02 15.60
N ASN A 402 -3.69 -12.83 14.28
CA ASN A 402 -4.66 -13.39 13.33
C ASN A 402 -4.63 -14.93 13.31
N ILE A 403 -3.44 -15.53 13.36
CA ILE A 403 -3.28 -17.00 13.50
C ILE A 403 -3.94 -17.48 14.80
N ALA A 404 -3.70 -16.79 15.92
CA ALA A 404 -4.32 -17.12 17.19
C ALA A 404 -5.85 -17.00 17.16
N SER A 405 -6.39 -15.97 16.48
CA SER A 405 -7.84 -15.79 16.29
C SER A 405 -8.45 -16.94 15.49
N ALA A 406 -7.83 -17.34 14.37
CA ALA A 406 -8.30 -18.48 13.59
C ALA A 406 -8.25 -19.80 14.40
N LEU A 407 -7.18 -20.01 15.18
CA LEU A 407 -7.04 -21.18 16.07
C LEU A 407 -8.08 -21.16 17.21
N GLU A 408 -8.39 -20.00 17.78
CA GLU A 408 -9.45 -19.83 18.77
C GLU A 408 -10.80 -20.24 18.19
N ASN A 409 -11.13 -19.78 16.99
CA ASN A 409 -12.38 -20.12 16.31
C ASN A 409 -12.47 -21.62 15.96
N LEU A 410 -11.32 -22.28 15.80
CA LEU A 410 -11.19 -23.74 15.64
C LEU A 410 -11.17 -24.50 16.98
N GLU A 411 -11.31 -23.81 18.11
CA GLU A 411 -11.28 -24.35 19.47
C GLU A 411 -9.92 -24.99 19.86
N ARG A 412 -8.84 -24.59 19.18
CA ARG A 412 -7.46 -25.05 19.42
C ARG A 412 -6.73 -24.10 20.37
N TYR A 413 -7.22 -24.04 21.60
CA TYR A 413 -6.83 -22.99 22.56
C TYR A 413 -5.36 -23.02 22.99
N ASP A 414 -4.75 -24.20 23.15
CA ASP A 414 -3.33 -24.30 23.52
C ASP A 414 -2.43 -23.71 22.44
N ASP A 415 -2.66 -24.07 21.16
CA ASP A 415 -1.97 -23.50 20.02
C ASP A 415 -2.22 -21.98 19.96
N ALA A 416 -3.49 -21.56 20.08
CA ALA A 416 -3.85 -20.13 20.02
C ALA A 416 -3.13 -19.31 21.10
N LEU A 417 -2.99 -19.85 22.31
CA LEU A 417 -2.30 -19.21 23.44
C LEU A 417 -0.80 -19.03 23.17
N GLU A 418 -0.16 -19.97 22.47
CA GLU A 418 1.25 -19.84 22.07
C GLU A 418 1.44 -18.68 21.10
N TYR A 419 0.64 -18.64 20.02
CA TYR A 419 0.74 -17.59 19.00
C TYR A 419 0.40 -16.21 19.54
N ILE A 420 -0.64 -16.08 20.36
CA ILE A 420 -1.02 -14.78 20.93
C ILE A 420 0.00 -14.27 21.93
N THR A 421 0.66 -15.16 22.69
CA THR A 421 1.74 -14.76 23.61
C THR A 421 2.93 -14.22 22.82
N ARG A 422 3.36 -14.91 21.76
CA ARG A 422 4.42 -14.41 20.86
C ARG A 422 4.04 -13.07 20.22
N SER A 423 2.78 -12.88 19.86
CA SER A 423 2.29 -11.60 19.34
C SER A 423 2.47 -10.45 20.34
N ILE A 424 2.11 -10.68 21.60
CA ILE A 424 2.23 -9.70 22.69
C ILE A 424 3.69 -9.45 23.05
N ASP A 425 4.56 -10.47 23.03
CA ASP A 425 5.99 -10.31 23.28
C ASP A 425 6.64 -9.34 22.26
N LEU A 426 6.17 -9.36 21.01
CA LEU A 426 6.61 -8.43 19.96
C LEU A 426 5.99 -7.04 20.10
N ASN A 427 4.72 -6.96 20.51
CA ASN A 427 4.03 -5.69 20.73
C ASN A 427 3.21 -5.72 22.03
N PRO A 428 3.81 -5.35 23.16
CA PRO A 428 3.12 -5.35 24.46
C PRO A 428 1.98 -4.34 24.56
N LYS A 429 1.85 -3.41 23.59
CA LYS A 429 0.78 -2.41 23.54
C LYS A 429 -0.35 -2.80 22.59
N TYR A 430 -0.39 -4.06 22.14
CA TYR A 430 -1.46 -4.54 21.30
C TYR A 430 -2.68 -4.95 22.15
N ASP A 431 -3.51 -3.96 22.45
CA ASP A 431 -4.77 -4.08 23.20
C ASP A 431 -5.66 -5.24 22.76
N TRP A 432 -5.88 -5.40 21.45
CA TRP A 432 -6.68 -6.49 20.92
C TRP A 432 -6.06 -7.87 21.20
N ALA A 433 -4.75 -8.02 21.07
CA ALA A 433 -4.09 -9.30 21.35
C ALA A 433 -4.17 -9.67 22.84
N LEU A 434 -4.06 -8.69 23.73
CA LEU A 434 -4.24 -8.86 25.18
C LEU A 434 -5.66 -9.32 25.52
N ASN A 435 -6.67 -8.69 24.92
CA ASN A 435 -8.06 -9.12 25.09
C ASN A 435 -8.29 -10.55 24.55
N LEU A 436 -7.77 -10.87 23.36
CA LEU A 436 -7.88 -12.21 22.78
C LEU A 436 -7.20 -13.28 23.67
N LYS A 437 -6.02 -12.98 24.22
CA LYS A 437 -5.37 -13.85 25.22
C LYS A 437 -6.26 -14.06 26.44
N GLY A 438 -6.82 -12.98 26.98
CA GLY A 438 -7.77 -13.04 28.10
C GLY A 438 -8.99 -13.89 27.78
N TYR A 439 -9.57 -13.74 26.59
CA TYR A 439 -10.68 -14.55 26.10
C TYR A 439 -10.31 -16.04 26.02
N ILE A 440 -9.15 -16.38 25.46
CA ILE A 440 -8.67 -17.76 25.31
C ILE A 440 -8.46 -18.41 26.69
N LEU A 441 -7.78 -17.72 27.60
CA LEU A 441 -7.57 -18.18 28.97
C LEU A 441 -8.88 -18.42 29.71
N ARG A 442 -9.88 -17.56 29.50
CA ARG A 442 -11.23 -17.76 30.05
C ARG A 442 -11.89 -19.05 29.52
N LYS A 443 -11.71 -19.37 28.24
CA LYS A 443 -12.23 -20.62 27.64
C LYS A 443 -11.52 -21.86 28.19
N MET A 444 -10.26 -21.72 28.61
CA MET A 444 -9.49 -22.73 29.31
C MET A 444 -9.74 -22.76 30.83
N GLU A 445 -10.73 -22.01 31.33
CA GLU A 445 -11.06 -21.89 32.77
C GLU A 445 -9.95 -21.29 33.66
N ARG A 446 -8.94 -20.66 33.05
CA ARG A 446 -7.86 -19.94 33.74
C ARG A 446 -8.29 -18.50 34.00
N TYR A 447 -9.25 -18.33 34.91
CA TYR A 447 -9.93 -17.05 35.09
C TYR A 447 -9.03 -15.94 35.68
N ASP A 448 -8.13 -16.26 36.61
CA ASP A 448 -7.25 -15.24 37.19
C ASP A 448 -6.27 -14.69 36.13
N ASP A 449 -5.57 -15.57 35.39
CA ASP A 449 -4.71 -15.17 34.26
C ASP A 449 -5.46 -14.40 33.16
N SER A 450 -6.73 -14.76 32.94
CA SER A 450 -7.61 -14.06 32.01
C SER A 450 -7.85 -12.62 32.44
N LEU A 451 -8.09 -12.38 33.74
CA LEU A 451 -8.31 -11.04 34.28
C LEU A 451 -7.07 -10.16 34.17
N GLU A 452 -5.87 -10.71 34.38
CA GLU A 452 -4.61 -9.96 34.20
C GLU A 452 -4.49 -9.41 32.77
N SER A 453 -4.69 -10.27 31.78
CA SER A 453 -4.60 -9.88 30.36
C SER A 453 -5.70 -8.87 29.98
N LEU A 454 -6.92 -9.03 30.50
CA LEU A 454 -8.03 -8.12 30.24
C LEU A 454 -7.86 -6.76 30.94
N ASP A 455 -7.21 -6.73 32.09
CA ASP A 455 -6.89 -5.49 32.80
C ASP A 455 -5.83 -4.68 32.07
N GLU A 456 -4.81 -5.35 31.50
CA GLU A 456 -3.85 -4.70 30.62
C GLU A 456 -4.51 -4.15 29.35
N ALA A 457 -5.41 -4.91 28.72
CA ALA A 457 -6.16 -4.43 27.56
C ALA A 457 -7.01 -3.18 27.89
N LEU A 458 -7.72 -3.17 29.02
CA LEU A 458 -8.52 -2.03 29.49
C LEU A 458 -7.67 -0.82 29.89
N GLN A 459 -6.42 -1.02 30.32
CA GLN A 459 -5.51 0.11 30.56
C GLN A 459 -5.11 0.81 29.26
N LEU A 460 -5.01 0.07 28.16
CA LEU A 460 -4.67 0.61 26.84
C LEU A 460 -5.87 1.26 26.15
N ASP A 461 -7.06 0.64 26.23
CA ASP A 461 -8.31 1.19 25.70
C ASP A 461 -9.47 1.06 26.71
N PRO A 462 -9.66 2.08 27.59
CA PRO A 462 -10.70 2.08 28.61
C PRO A 462 -12.13 2.27 28.06
N GLU A 463 -12.30 2.64 26.79
CA GLU A 463 -13.61 2.93 26.21
C GLU A 463 -14.14 1.78 25.35
N ASN A 464 -13.44 0.63 25.34
CA ASN A 464 -13.83 -0.53 24.56
C ASN A 464 -14.88 -1.39 25.30
N PRO A 465 -16.13 -1.48 24.81
CA PRO A 465 -17.19 -2.25 25.46
C PRO A 465 -16.91 -3.76 25.51
N GLU A 466 -16.21 -4.31 24.51
CA GLU A 466 -15.92 -5.74 24.40
C GLU A 466 -15.03 -6.22 25.58
N TYR A 467 -14.08 -5.38 26.00
CA TYR A 467 -13.13 -5.74 27.06
C TYR A 467 -13.83 -5.83 28.43
N TYR A 468 -14.79 -4.94 28.69
CA TYR A 468 -15.65 -5.04 29.87
C TYR A 468 -16.54 -6.28 29.82
N TYR A 469 -17.08 -6.61 28.65
CA TYR A 469 -17.86 -7.83 28.47
C TYR A 469 -17.02 -9.08 28.76
N ASP A 470 -15.84 -9.22 28.17
CA ASP A 470 -14.97 -10.39 28.40
C ASP A 470 -14.50 -10.50 29.85
N LYS A 471 -14.17 -9.36 30.47
CA LYS A 471 -13.83 -9.32 31.90
C LYS A 471 -15.02 -9.74 32.74
N GLY A 472 -16.23 -9.27 32.43
CA GLY A 472 -17.46 -9.70 33.09
C GLY A 472 -17.70 -11.21 32.97
N ARG A 473 -17.40 -11.80 31.80
CA ARG A 473 -17.48 -13.25 31.59
C ARG A 473 -16.45 -14.02 32.42
N ALA A 474 -15.23 -13.52 32.59
CA ALA A 474 -14.21 -14.14 33.43
C ALA A 474 -14.60 -14.10 34.92
N ILE A 475 -15.08 -12.93 35.39
CA ILE A 475 -15.60 -12.74 36.77
C ILE A 475 -16.81 -13.65 37.06
N CYS A 476 -17.69 -13.89 36.07
CA CYS A 476 -18.74 -14.89 36.17
C CYS A 476 -18.21 -16.30 36.42
N GLY A 477 -17.08 -16.68 35.79
CA GLY A 477 -16.39 -17.95 36.02
C GLY A 477 -15.93 -18.12 37.47
N LEU A 478 -15.47 -17.02 38.08
CA LEU A 478 -15.14 -16.93 39.51
C LEU A 478 -16.37 -16.84 40.44
N LYS A 479 -17.59 -16.92 39.90
CA LYS A 479 -18.87 -16.84 40.63
C LYS A 479 -19.11 -15.51 41.36
N LYS A 480 -18.39 -14.45 40.99
CA LYS A 480 -18.54 -13.10 41.55
C LYS A 480 -19.61 -12.31 40.78
N TYR A 481 -20.87 -12.76 40.88
CA TYR A 481 -21.95 -12.32 39.99
C TYR A 481 -22.28 -10.82 40.06
N ASP A 482 -22.22 -10.20 41.23
CA ASP A 482 -22.52 -8.77 41.38
C ASP A 482 -21.48 -7.89 40.67
N GLU A 483 -20.21 -8.29 40.72
CA GLU A 483 -19.12 -7.61 39.99
C GLU A 483 -19.27 -7.78 38.48
N ALA A 484 -19.57 -8.99 38.01
CA ALA A 484 -19.82 -9.25 36.60
C ALA A 484 -20.99 -8.43 36.05
N LEU A 485 -22.08 -8.28 36.83
CA LEU A 485 -23.22 -7.47 36.42
C LEU A 485 -22.85 -5.98 36.24
N LYS A 486 -21.97 -5.44 37.08
CA LYS A 486 -21.44 -4.07 36.91
C LYS A 486 -20.64 -3.94 35.62
N LEU A 487 -19.80 -4.92 35.30
CA LEU A 487 -19.01 -4.93 34.06
C LEU A 487 -19.90 -5.03 32.82
N PHE A 488 -20.93 -5.88 32.82
CA PHE A 488 -21.89 -5.92 31.72
C PHE A 488 -22.68 -4.63 31.58
N ASN A 489 -23.04 -3.96 32.68
CA ASN A 489 -23.68 -2.65 32.61
C ASN A 489 -22.74 -1.61 31.99
N LYS A 490 -21.46 -1.59 32.40
CA LYS A 490 -20.47 -0.70 31.82
C LYS A 490 -20.27 -0.93 30.32
N ALA A 491 -20.21 -2.19 29.88
CA ALA A 491 -20.19 -2.53 28.45
C ALA A 491 -21.43 -1.98 27.71
N LEU A 492 -22.62 -2.08 28.31
CA LEU A 492 -23.88 -1.60 27.72
C LEU A 492 -24.10 -0.08 27.83
N GLU A 493 -23.40 0.59 28.74
CA GLU A 493 -23.33 2.05 28.79
C GLU A 493 -22.52 2.60 27.61
N LEU A 494 -21.42 1.91 27.27
CA LEU A 494 -20.56 2.24 26.14
C LEU A 494 -21.18 1.83 24.80
N ASP A 495 -21.80 0.65 24.75
CA ASP A 495 -22.54 0.16 23.58
C ASP A 495 -23.88 -0.50 23.98
N PRO A 496 -24.99 0.25 23.91
CA PRO A 496 -26.33 -0.27 24.20
C PRO A 496 -26.81 -1.41 23.28
N GLU A 497 -26.15 -1.62 22.13
CA GLU A 497 -26.47 -2.65 21.14
C GLU A 497 -25.52 -3.86 21.17
N HIS A 498 -24.66 -3.97 22.19
CA HIS A 498 -23.78 -5.12 22.36
C HIS A 498 -24.58 -6.38 22.73
N LYS A 499 -24.87 -7.23 21.72
CA LYS A 499 -25.73 -8.43 21.85
C LYS A 499 -25.18 -9.43 22.88
N GLU A 500 -23.88 -9.62 22.92
CA GLU A 500 -23.20 -10.57 23.82
C GLU A 500 -23.33 -10.12 25.27
N ALA A 501 -23.08 -8.84 25.55
CA ALA A 501 -23.27 -8.26 26.88
C ALA A 501 -24.74 -8.30 27.33
N LEU A 502 -25.69 -8.01 26.43
CA LEU A 502 -27.13 -8.17 26.71
C LEU A 502 -27.50 -9.62 27.05
N CYS A 503 -26.98 -10.58 26.28
CA CYS A 503 -27.25 -11.99 26.52
C CYS A 503 -26.61 -12.48 27.83
N ALA A 504 -25.35 -12.14 28.08
CA ALA A 504 -24.66 -12.53 29.32
C ALA A 504 -25.33 -11.94 30.55
N LYS A 505 -25.72 -10.65 30.50
CA LYS A 505 -26.54 -10.03 31.55
C LYS A 505 -27.88 -10.73 31.71
N GLY A 506 -28.57 -11.06 30.62
CA GLY A 506 -29.84 -11.78 30.66
C GLY A 506 -29.74 -13.15 31.32
N VAL A 507 -28.73 -13.95 30.95
CA VAL A 507 -28.45 -15.25 31.56
C VAL A 507 -28.12 -15.11 33.04
N LEU A 508 -27.33 -14.11 33.42
CA LEU A 508 -26.97 -13.89 34.81
C LEU A 508 -28.18 -13.45 35.66
N LEU A 509 -29.03 -12.55 35.14
CA LEU A 509 -30.26 -12.13 35.80
C LEU A 509 -31.24 -13.29 36.02
N LYS A 510 -31.31 -14.23 35.06
CA LYS A 510 -32.07 -15.48 35.23
C LYS A 510 -31.56 -16.28 36.42
N MET A 511 -30.24 -16.45 36.54
CA MET A 511 -29.63 -17.18 37.66
C MET A 511 -29.91 -16.51 39.00
N LEU A 512 -30.01 -15.18 39.03
CA LEU A 512 -30.34 -14.38 40.21
C LEU A 512 -31.86 -14.29 40.48
N GLY A 513 -32.70 -15.02 39.74
CA GLY A 513 -34.16 -15.04 39.92
C GLY A 513 -34.91 -13.83 39.35
N LYS A 514 -34.24 -12.91 38.65
CA LYS A 514 -34.82 -11.71 38.05
C LYS A 514 -35.37 -11.99 36.65
N GLN A 515 -36.41 -12.83 36.57
CA GLN A 515 -36.92 -13.36 35.29
C GLN A 515 -37.42 -12.28 34.31
N GLY A 516 -38.09 -11.23 34.81
CA GLY A 516 -38.62 -10.15 33.96
C GLY A 516 -37.50 -9.36 33.27
N GLU A 517 -36.48 -8.95 34.03
CA GLU A 517 -35.31 -8.24 33.49
C GLU A 517 -34.49 -9.12 32.54
N SER A 518 -34.38 -10.42 32.85
CA SER A 518 -33.73 -11.41 31.99
C SER A 518 -34.41 -11.51 30.62
N LYS A 519 -35.74 -11.74 30.58
CA LYS A 519 -36.51 -11.80 29.33
C LYS A 519 -36.33 -10.54 28.48
N LYS A 520 -36.28 -9.35 29.12
CA LYS A 520 -36.05 -8.07 28.43
C LYS A 520 -34.67 -8.00 27.75
N CYS A 521 -33.60 -8.38 28.46
CA CYS A 521 -32.25 -8.34 27.91
C CYS A 521 -32.08 -9.32 26.73
N LEU A 522 -32.61 -10.55 26.89
CA LEU A 522 -32.51 -11.60 25.87
C LEU A 522 -33.30 -11.27 24.60
N LYS A 523 -34.50 -10.69 24.73
CA LYS A 523 -35.27 -10.20 23.58
C LYS A 523 -34.53 -9.10 22.83
N LYS A 524 -33.95 -8.13 23.54
CA LYS A 524 -33.15 -7.08 22.92
C LYS A 524 -31.95 -7.65 22.16
N ALA A 525 -31.26 -8.65 22.71
CA ALA A 525 -30.16 -9.33 22.00
C ALA A 525 -30.62 -10.00 20.68
N LEU A 526 -31.83 -10.58 20.66
CA LEU A 526 -32.42 -11.19 19.47
C LEU A 526 -32.99 -10.18 18.46
N GLU A 527 -33.45 -9.02 18.93
CA GLU A 527 -33.77 -7.88 18.04
C GLU A 527 -32.52 -7.42 17.28
N ILE A 528 -31.37 -7.44 17.96
CA ILE A 528 -30.07 -7.04 17.41
C ILE A 528 -29.54 -8.12 16.46
N ASN A 529 -29.56 -9.41 16.83
CA ASN A 529 -29.24 -10.53 15.95
C ASN A 529 -30.26 -11.67 16.13
N PRO A 530 -31.20 -11.85 15.17
CA PRO A 530 -32.21 -12.90 15.25
C PRO A 530 -31.64 -14.32 15.28
N HIS A 531 -30.44 -14.54 14.73
CA HIS A 531 -29.75 -15.84 14.66
C HIS A 531 -28.87 -16.12 15.89
N PHE A 532 -28.89 -15.26 16.92
CA PHE A 532 -28.04 -15.43 18.09
C PHE A 532 -28.54 -16.57 19.00
N GLU A 533 -28.11 -17.79 18.68
CA GLU A 533 -28.50 -19.03 19.37
C GLU A 533 -28.35 -18.98 20.90
N PRO A 534 -27.27 -18.40 21.49
CA PRO A 534 -27.16 -18.29 22.95
C PRO A 534 -28.34 -17.56 23.59
N ALA A 535 -28.78 -16.44 23.01
CA ALA A 535 -29.92 -15.67 23.52
C ALA A 535 -31.25 -16.42 23.32
N ARG A 536 -31.42 -17.09 22.18
CA ARG A 536 -32.62 -17.89 21.88
C ARG A 536 -32.76 -19.07 22.86
N ASN A 537 -31.69 -19.81 23.08
CA ASN A 537 -31.66 -20.94 24.01
C ASN A 537 -31.93 -20.49 25.46
N ALA A 538 -31.30 -19.39 25.88
CA ALA A 538 -31.55 -18.79 27.19
C ALA A 538 -33.02 -18.35 27.34
N LEU A 539 -33.61 -17.75 26.30
CA LEU A 539 -35.01 -17.31 26.33
C LEU A 539 -36.00 -18.49 26.34
N ASN A 540 -35.76 -19.54 25.54
CA ASN A 540 -36.60 -20.74 25.53
C ASN A 540 -36.62 -21.44 26.89
N SER A 541 -35.46 -21.52 27.55
CA SER A 541 -35.33 -22.09 28.89
C SER A 541 -36.00 -21.26 30.00
N LEU A 542 -36.53 -20.07 29.69
CA LEU A 542 -37.36 -19.26 30.59
C LEU A 542 -38.86 -19.51 30.39
N GLY A 543 -39.27 -19.96 29.21
CA GLY A 543 -40.67 -20.23 28.86
C GLY A 543 -41.12 -21.67 29.11
N ALA A 544 -40.19 -22.60 29.38
CA ALA A 544 -40.50 -24.00 29.68
C ALA A 544 -40.96 -24.27 31.13
N ASN A 545 -40.99 -23.24 31.99
CA ASN A 545 -41.36 -23.31 33.42
C ASN A 545 -42.62 -22.47 33.77
N GLU A 546 -43.32 -21.95 32.76
CA GLU A 546 -44.67 -21.34 32.85
C GLU A 546 -45.68 -22.30 32.25
#